data_AF-A0A4Z1FQ52-F1
#
_entry.id   AF-A0A4Z1FQ52-F1
#
_cell.length_a   1.000
_cell.length_b   1.000
_cell.length_c   1.000
_cell.angle_alpha   90.00
_cell.angle_beta   90.00
_cell.angle_gamma   90.00
#
_symmetry.space_group_name_H-M   'P 1'
#
loop_
_entity.id
_entity.type
_entity.pdbx_description
1 polymer ?
#
loop_
_entity_poly.entity_id
_entity_poly.type
_entity_poly.pdbx_seq_one_letter_code
_entity_poly.pdbx_strand_id
1 'polypeptide(L)'
;MINYLNAERCPRLPYLVRFRILLLTTNQIAKFDVAIKSRIHVAFKYEELTPDQTLAIFNGFLQPLDKKGLIDDMSFITEWLTDDVVKMRLGGRQIRNIVTGAVGIA
;
A
#
# COMPACT_ATOMS: atom_id res chain seq x y z
N MET A 1 -7.20 -12.01 -3.00
CA MET A 1 -8.52 -11.41 -2.74
C MET A 1 -8.78 -10.38 -3.83
N ILE A 2 -9.57 -10.74 -4.84
CA ILE A 2 -9.95 -9.87 -5.96
C ILE A 2 -11.20 -9.11 -5.49
N ASN A 3 -11.10 -7.79 -5.34
CA ASN A 3 -12.26 -6.96 -5.02
C ASN A 3 -12.95 -6.54 -6.31
N TYR A 4 -14.17 -7.04 -6.52
CA TYR A 4 -15.07 -6.58 -7.58
C TYR A 4 -15.84 -5.35 -7.08
N LEU A 5 -15.58 -4.18 -7.66
CA LEU A 5 -16.46 -3.02 -7.51
C LEU A 5 -17.61 -3.15 -8.52
N ASN A 6 -18.73 -3.72 -8.07
CA ASN A 6 -19.98 -3.73 -8.82
C ASN A 6 -20.66 -2.36 -8.70
N ALA A 7 -20.47 -1.51 -9.72
CA ALA A 7 -21.26 -0.30 -9.89
C ALA A 7 -22.66 -0.68 -10.41
N GLU A 8 -23.58 -1.03 -9.50
CA GLU A 8 -24.98 -1.25 -9.85
C GLU A 8 -25.83 0.01 -9.64
N ARG A 9 -26.61 0.31 -10.69
CA ARG A 9 -27.74 1.27 -10.81
C ARG A 9 -27.40 2.76 -11.01
N CYS A 10 -27.29 3.15 -12.27
CA CYS A 10 -27.57 4.52 -12.73
C CYS A 10 -28.60 4.43 -13.89
N PRO A 11 -29.84 4.91 -13.72
CA PRO A 11 -30.87 4.79 -14.75
C PRO A 11 -30.82 5.96 -15.74
N ARG A 12 -30.76 5.61 -17.03
CA ARG A 12 -31.05 6.41 -18.23
C ARG A 12 -30.12 7.59 -18.56
N LEU A 13 -29.05 7.30 -19.30
CA LEU A 13 -28.48 8.23 -20.28
C LEU A 13 -28.18 7.47 -21.59
N PRO A 14 -28.77 7.84 -22.74
CA PRO A 14 -28.72 7.06 -23.99
C PRO A 14 -27.35 7.04 -24.70
N TYR A 15 -26.35 7.77 -24.20
CA TYR A 15 -24.99 7.83 -24.78
C TYR A 15 -23.89 7.66 -23.73
N LEU A 16 -24.15 6.91 -22.65
CA LEU A 16 -23.13 6.68 -21.64
C LEU A 16 -22.18 5.57 -22.10
N VAL A 17 -21.02 5.95 -22.65
CA VAL A 17 -19.90 5.04 -22.88
C VAL A 17 -19.40 4.56 -21.51
N ARG A 18 -19.79 3.34 -21.14
CA ARG A 18 -19.46 2.75 -19.84
C ARG A 18 -18.09 2.06 -19.92
N PHE A 19 -17.03 2.74 -19.52
CA PHE A 19 -15.71 2.12 -19.41
C PHE A 19 -15.67 1.16 -18.22
N ARG A 20 -15.26 -0.09 -18.47
CA ARG A 20 -15.06 -1.09 -17.41
C ARG A 20 -13.58 -1.16 -17.08
N ILE A 21 -13.21 -0.70 -15.89
CA ILE A 21 -11.83 -0.72 -15.41
C ILE A 21 -11.62 -2.01 -14.62
N LEU A 22 -10.63 -2.80 -15.02
CA LEU A 22 -10.18 -3.99 -14.29
C LEU A 22 -8.79 -3.71 -13.72
N LEU A 23 -8.63 -3.84 -12.40
CA LEU A 23 -7.36 -3.72 -11.71
C LEU A 23 -6.84 -5.12 -11.36
N LEU A 24 -5.64 -5.45 -11.82
CA LEU A 24 -4.97 -6.72 -11.53
C LEU A 24 -3.61 -6.44 -10.89
N THR A 25 -3.24 -7.26 -9.90
CA THR A 25 -1.93 -7.22 -9.25
C THR A 25 -1.29 -8.60 -9.33
N THR A 26 -0.03 -8.70 -9.72
CA THR A 26 0.73 -9.95 -9.68
C THR A 26 1.97 -9.78 -8.80
N ASN A 27 2.37 -10.84 -8.12
CA ASN A 27 3.66 -10.92 -7.45
C ASN A 27 4.76 -11.48 -8.39
N GLN A 28 4.40 -11.84 -9.62
CA GLN A 28 5.29 -12.48 -10.59
C GLN A 28 5.26 -11.70 -11.90
N ILE A 29 6.24 -10.78 -12.06
CA ILE A 29 6.39 -9.95 -13.27
C ILE A 29 6.70 -10.79 -14.52
N ALA A 30 7.36 -11.94 -14.37
CA ALA A 30 8.02 -12.63 -15.48
C ALA A 30 7.12 -13.59 -16.28
N LYS A 31 5.88 -13.85 -15.89
CA LYS A 31 5.04 -14.90 -16.49
C LYS A 31 3.70 -14.41 -17.03
N PHE A 32 3.70 -13.26 -17.71
CA PHE A 32 2.53 -12.82 -18.46
C PHE A 32 2.55 -13.38 -19.88
N ASP A 33 1.51 -14.13 -20.22
CA ASP A 33 1.22 -14.55 -21.60
C ASP A 33 1.02 -13.32 -22.50
N VAL A 34 1.40 -13.45 -23.78
CA VAL A 34 1.25 -12.41 -24.81
C VAL A 34 -0.20 -11.92 -24.93
N ALA A 35 -1.18 -12.82 -24.76
CA ALA A 35 -2.61 -12.48 -24.80
C ALA A 35 -3.07 -11.61 -23.63
N ILE A 36 -2.41 -11.68 -22.47
CA ILE A 36 -2.75 -10.83 -21.33
C ILE A 36 -2.17 -9.43 -21.54
N LYS A 37 -0.94 -9.33 -22.06
CA LYS A 37 -0.30 -8.04 -22.36
C LYS A 37 -1.08 -7.21 -23.37
N SER A 38 -1.71 -7.84 -24.36
CA SER A 38 -2.52 -7.13 -25.36
C SER A 38 -3.80 -6.48 -24.81
N ARG A 39 -4.19 -6.84 -23.58
CA ARG A 39 -5.40 -6.32 -22.90
C ARG A 39 -5.05 -5.39 -21.73
N ILE A 40 -3.77 -5.18 -21.46
CA ILE A 40 -3.28 -4.23 -20.47
C ILE A 40 -3.16 -2.87 -21.13
N HIS A 41 -3.98 -1.92 -20.69
CA HIS A 41 -3.95 -0.54 -21.18
C HIS A 41 -2.89 0.29 -20.45
N VAL A 42 -2.65 -0.01 -19.16
CA VAL A 42 -1.64 0.65 -18.32
C VAL A 42 -1.02 -0.39 -17.37
N ALA A 43 0.30 -0.39 -17.26
CA ALA A 43 1.04 -1.25 -16.33
C ALA A 43 1.85 -0.39 -15.36
N PHE A 44 1.69 -0.66 -14.06
CA PHE A 44 2.49 -0.03 -13.01
C PHE A 44 3.42 -1.07 -12.38
N LYS A 45 4.71 -0.80 -12.39
CA LYS A 45 5.68 -1.55 -11.61
C LYS A 45 5.74 -0.92 -10.22
N TYR A 46 5.47 -1.72 -9.19
CA TYR A 46 5.77 -1.31 -7.82
C TYR A 46 7.27 -1.51 -7.59
N GLU A 47 7.98 -0.43 -7.32
CA GLU A 47 9.40 -0.45 -6.95
C GLU A 47 9.54 -0.72 -5.44
N GLU A 48 10.74 -1.10 -5.02
CA GLU A 48 11.06 -1.20 -3.60
C GLU A 48 10.93 0.18 -2.95
N LEU A 49 10.51 0.19 -1.68
CA LEU A 49 10.37 1.44 -0.94
C LEU A 49 11.76 2.06 -0.73
N THR A 50 11.87 3.34 -1.07
CA THR A 50 13.06 4.12 -0.71
C THR A 50 13.11 4.33 0.81
N PRO A 51 14.30 4.62 1.38
CA PRO A 51 14.46 5.04 2.77
C PRO A 51 13.43 6.09 3.21
N ASP A 52 13.31 7.16 2.42
CA ASP A 52 12.43 8.29 2.72
C ASP A 52 10.95 7.89 2.69
N GLN A 53 10.55 7.06 1.72
CA GLN A 53 9.19 6.52 1.67
C GLN A 53 8.89 5.60 2.85
N THR A 54 9.87 4.80 3.27
CA THR A 54 9.73 3.91 4.44
C THR A 54 9.47 4.75 5.69
N LEU A 55 10.29 5.78 5.93
CA LEU A 55 10.12 6.71 7.05
C LEU A 55 8.77 7.45 6.97
N ALA A 56 8.38 7.93 5.79
CA ALA A 56 7.10 8.61 5.60
C ALA A 56 5.89 7.70 5.94
N ILE A 57 5.96 6.42 5.56
CA ILE A 57 4.92 5.44 5.90
C ILE A 57 4.87 5.22 7.41
N PHE A 58 6.00 5.00 8.06
CA PHE A 58 6.06 4.83 9.52
C PHE A 58 5.52 6.08 10.26
N ASN A 59 5.95 7.27 9.86
CA ASN A 59 5.45 8.52 10.43
C ASN A 59 3.94 8.66 10.27
N GLY A 60 3.38 8.25 9.12
CA GLY A 60 1.93 8.25 8.90
C GLY A 60 1.17 7.32 9.85
N PHE A 61 1.78 6.24 10.32
CA PHE A 61 1.19 5.34 11.31
C PHE A 61 1.43 5.79 12.76
N LEU A 62 2.59 6.37 13.06
CA LEU A 62 2.96 6.75 14.43
C LEU A 62 2.36 8.10 14.84
N GLN A 63 2.28 9.09 13.95
CA GLN A 63 1.70 10.40 14.28
C GLN A 63 0.28 10.32 14.88
N PRO A 64 -0.65 9.50 14.36
CA PRO A 64 -1.97 9.34 14.98
C PRO A 64 -1.93 8.69 16.36
N LEU A 65 -0.93 7.85 16.65
CA LEU A 65 -0.76 7.17 17.94
C LEU A 65 -0.14 8.11 18.98
N ASP A 66 0.86 8.88 18.56
CA ASP A 66 1.49 9.95 19.36
C ASP A 66 0.45 11.00 19.78
N LYS A 67 -0.40 11.44 18.84
CA LYS A 67 -1.52 12.35 19.14
C LYS A 67 -2.53 11.79 20.16
N LYS A 68 -2.60 10.47 20.31
CA LYS A 68 -3.45 9.80 21.30
C LYS A 68 -2.74 9.58 22.63
N GLY A 69 -1.46 9.96 22.75
CA GLY A 69 -0.64 9.71 23.94
C GLY A 69 -0.35 8.22 24.16
N LEU A 70 -0.36 7.41 23.09
CA LEU A 70 -0.10 5.96 23.16
C LEU A 70 1.38 5.62 22.91
N ILE A 71 2.23 6.63 22.78
CA ILE A 71 3.67 6.48 22.54
C ILE A 71 4.41 7.21 23.65
N ASP A 72 5.21 6.46 24.41
CA ASP A 72 5.99 7.01 25.52
C ASP A 72 7.24 7.75 25.05
N ASP A 73 7.96 7.20 24.06
CA ASP A 73 9.21 7.80 23.54
C ASP A 73 9.25 7.79 22.01
N MET A 74 8.66 8.84 21.42
CA MET A 74 8.66 9.04 19.97
C MET A 74 10.07 9.36 19.44
N SER A 75 10.94 9.94 20.26
CA SER A 75 12.30 10.34 19.85
C SER A 75 13.18 9.13 19.60
N PHE A 76 13.17 8.17 20.54
CA PHE A 76 13.86 6.89 20.41
C PHE A 76 13.36 6.08 19.21
N ILE A 77 12.04 6.02 19.01
CA ILE A 77 11.45 5.29 17.87
C ILE A 77 11.92 5.90 16.54
N THR A 78 11.99 7.23 16.45
CA THR A 78 12.41 7.92 15.22
C THR A 78 13.89 7.66 14.90
N GLU A 79 14.75 7.65 15.92
CA GLU A 79 16.18 7.30 15.77
C GLU A 79 16.34 5.85 15.30
N TRP A 80 15.68 4.90 15.98
CA TRP A 80 15.69 3.49 15.59
C TRP A 80 15.16 3.25 14.17
N LEU A 81 14.11 3.96 13.77
CA LEU A 81 13.56 3.87 12.41
C LEU A 81 14.58 4.32 11.36
N THR A 82 15.29 5.41 11.64
CA THR A 82 16.26 6.02 10.71
C THR A 82 17.52 5.16 10.58
N ASP A 83 18.00 4.62 11.70
CA ASP A 83 19.28 3.91 11.73
C ASP A 83 19.16 2.43 11.36
N ASP A 84 18.15 1.73 11.86
CA ASP A 84 18.06 0.27 11.72
C ASP A 84 17.01 -0.16 10.70
N VAL A 85 15.79 0.39 10.80
CA VAL A 85 14.65 -0.11 10.04
C VAL A 85 14.75 0.23 8.55
N VAL A 86 15.24 1.41 8.23
CA VAL A 86 15.53 1.81 6.84
C VAL A 86 16.49 0.82 6.16
N LYS A 87 17.49 0.30 6.87
CA LYS A 87 18.46 -0.67 6.33
C LYS A 87 17.83 -2.03 6.04
N MET A 88 16.73 -2.38 6.71
CA MET A 88 16.03 -3.66 6.54
C MET A 88 15.18 -3.76 5.26
N ARG A 89 14.99 -2.66 4.52
CA ARG A 89 14.21 -2.60 3.25
C ARG A 89 12.84 -3.29 3.35
N LEU A 90 12.11 -2.99 4.41
CA LEU A 90 10.81 -3.61 4.67
C LEU A 90 9.79 -3.25 3.58
N GLY A 91 9.02 -4.24 3.13
CA GLY A 91 7.87 -4.00 2.27
C GLY A 91 6.71 -3.35 3.04
N GLY A 92 5.87 -2.57 2.35
CA GLY A 92 4.77 -1.85 2.99
C GLY A 92 3.76 -2.73 3.76
N ARG A 93 3.63 -4.01 3.39
CA ARG A 93 2.84 -4.99 4.16
C ARG A 93 3.49 -5.37 5.48
N GLN A 94 4.81 -5.54 5.49
CA GLN A 94 5.57 -5.87 6.70
C GLN A 94 5.52 -4.69 7.67
N ILE A 95 5.72 -3.46 7.17
CA ILE A 95 5.61 -2.22 7.97
C ILE A 95 4.25 -2.16 8.66
N ARG A 96 3.16 -2.32 7.90
CA ARG A 96 1.81 -2.33 8.47
C ARG A 96 1.69 -3.38 9.57
N ASN A 97 2.11 -4.62 9.29
CA ASN A 97 1.99 -5.73 10.24
C ASN A 97 2.75 -5.47 11.54
N ILE A 98 3.97 -4.92 11.46
CA ILE A 98 4.80 -4.57 12.62
C ILE A 98 4.08 -3.53 13.48
N VAL A 99 3.63 -2.43 12.87
CA VAL A 99 2.92 -1.36 13.59
C VAL A 99 1.63 -1.91 14.24
N THR A 100 0.80 -2.63 13.49
CA THR A 100 -0.45 -3.19 14.06
C THR A 100 -0.19 -4.23 15.14
N GLY A 101 0.90 -4.99 15.04
CA GLY A 101 1.31 -5.95 16.06
C GLY A 101 1.78 -5.26 17.34
N ALA A 102 2.62 -4.23 17.22
CA ALA A 102 3.11 -3.45 18.36
C ALA A 102 1.96 -2.77 19.11
N VAL A 103 1.01 -2.14 18.39
CA VAL A 103 -0.16 -1.51 19.01
C VAL A 103 -1.13 -2.51 19.61
N GLY A 104 -1.26 -3.71 19.03
CA GLY A 104 -2.16 -4.74 19.57
C GLY A 104 -1.61 -5.46 20.81
N ILE A 105 -0.32 -5.31 21.10
CA ILE A 105 0.36 -5.86 22.29
C ILE A 105 0.39 -4.82 23.44
N ALA A 106 0.25 -3.54 23.12
CA ALA A 106 0.14 -2.43 24.07
C ALA A 106 -1.29 -2.30 24.64
#